data_AF-A0AAW5CFP4-F1
#
_entry.id   AF-A0AAW5CFP4-F1
#
_cell.length_a   1.000
_cell.length_b   1.000
_cell.length_c   1.000
_cell.angle_alpha   90.00
_cell.angle_beta   90.00
_cell.angle_gamma   90.00
#
_symmetry.space_group_name_H-M   'P 1'
#
loop_
_entity.id
_entity.type
_entity.pdbx_description
1 polymer ?
#
loop_
_entity_poly.entity_id
_entity_poly.type
_entity_poly.pdbx_seq_one_letter_code
_entity_poly.pdbx_strand_id
1 'polypeptide(L)'
;MSVDATKEQFEHIEMFGKPALFTDARVDISTLPLGLYCYNLRGSDNDPGRPVTLELHVGVNHAGTVLTPQKIKIPESGYKRLKDGLNFLDEEISLEQFCREYQIDFKPRLAIQPASNREAGIFYAQDPDTDRMMGAIGHVRIDFGQSGKEFWHTWHPRGDESLNSAAFKEELTQVVDQLRDSVLKDLRAMDRFCYEHGGKIDGGWRQNYGYIIETENYRYCLRCSPGQGDYHAYLSCFDLNVQRVNLAKESTIAGELSGNKKKGVLNQLSDHREQIQEKDVVKPKAKQAGKTDPSL
;
A
#
# COMPACT_ATOMS: atom_id res chain seq x y z
N MET A 1 0.09 -7.94 17.80
CA MET A 1 -0.07 -7.94 16.33
C MET A 1 -1.11 -6.89 15.99
N SER A 2 -1.00 -6.25 14.82
CA SER A 2 -2.04 -5.34 14.31
C SER A 2 -3.01 -6.08 13.41
N VAL A 3 -4.27 -5.63 13.37
CA VAL A 3 -5.34 -6.19 12.53
C VAL A 3 -5.57 -5.32 11.30
N ASP A 4 -6.06 -5.95 10.25
CA ASP A 4 -6.52 -5.29 9.03
C ASP A 4 -7.87 -4.64 9.29
N ALA A 5 -7.93 -3.30 9.22
CA ALA A 5 -9.13 -2.52 9.52
C ALA A 5 -10.32 -2.90 8.63
N THR A 6 -10.07 -3.39 7.42
CA THR A 6 -11.13 -3.74 6.46
C THR A 6 -11.80 -5.07 6.75
N LYS A 7 -11.22 -5.89 7.63
CA LYS A 7 -11.72 -7.23 8.00
C LYS A 7 -12.27 -7.31 9.42
N GLU A 8 -12.17 -6.22 10.17
CA GLU A 8 -12.55 -6.14 11.57
C GLU A 8 -14.00 -5.66 11.74
N GLN A 9 -14.68 -6.15 12.78
CA GLN A 9 -15.89 -5.52 13.32
C GLN A 9 -15.48 -4.61 14.47
N PHE A 10 -15.98 -3.38 14.46
CA PHE A 10 -15.66 -2.40 15.48
C PHE A 10 -16.87 -2.18 16.38
N GLU A 11 -16.61 -1.82 17.62
CA GLU A 11 -17.64 -1.24 18.48
C GLU A 11 -17.89 0.20 18.03
N HIS A 12 -19.16 0.55 17.85
CA HIS A 12 -19.57 1.90 17.57
C HIS A 12 -19.53 2.73 18.85
N ILE A 13 -18.79 3.83 18.81
CA ILE A 13 -18.58 4.69 19.97
C ILE A 13 -18.79 6.17 19.62
N GLU A 14 -18.96 7.00 20.64
CA GLU A 14 -18.78 8.43 20.54
C GLU A 14 -17.48 8.86 21.20
N MET A 15 -16.60 9.47 20.41
CA MET A 15 -15.35 10.05 20.86
C MET A 15 -15.48 11.58 20.91
N PHE A 16 -15.50 12.15 22.11
CA PHE A 16 -15.75 13.57 22.38
C PHE A 16 -17.04 14.09 21.71
N GLY A 17 -18.12 13.29 21.79
CA GLY A 17 -19.44 13.62 21.21
C GLY A 17 -19.49 13.54 19.69
N LYS A 18 -18.58 12.79 19.07
CA LYS A 18 -18.56 12.55 17.62
C LYS A 18 -18.48 11.05 17.33
N PRO A 19 -19.13 10.57 16.26
CA PRO A 19 -19.11 9.16 15.90
C PRO A 19 -17.67 8.70 15.61
N ALA A 20 -17.33 7.52 16.12
CA ALA A 20 -16.02 6.90 16.01
C ALA A 20 -16.14 5.38 16.15
N LEU A 21 -15.06 4.69 15.85
CA LEU A 21 -14.97 3.24 15.97
C LEU A 21 -13.94 2.85 17.03
N PHE A 22 -14.21 1.79 17.77
CA PHE A 22 -13.31 1.21 18.76
C PHE A 22 -13.03 -0.27 18.47
N THR A 23 -11.82 -0.70 18.80
CA THR A 23 -11.45 -2.12 18.89
C THR A 23 -10.36 -2.27 19.97
N ASP A 24 -10.37 -3.40 20.69
CA ASP A 24 -9.28 -3.76 21.62
C ASP A 24 -7.95 -4.01 20.89
N ALA A 25 -8.02 -4.37 19.60
CA ALA A 25 -6.84 -4.66 18.80
C ALA A 25 -6.10 -3.39 18.39
N ARG A 26 -4.82 -3.54 18.02
CA ARG A 26 -4.12 -2.49 17.29
C ARG A 26 -4.50 -2.56 15.83
N VAL A 27 -4.73 -1.43 15.19
CA VAL A 27 -5.05 -1.40 13.76
C VAL A 27 -3.81 -1.12 12.92
N ASP A 28 -3.65 -1.86 11.83
CA ASP A 28 -2.66 -1.55 10.80
C ASP A 28 -3.10 -0.30 10.03
N ILE A 29 -2.43 0.82 10.31
CA ILE A 29 -2.73 2.12 9.71
C ILE A 29 -2.60 2.09 8.18
N SER A 30 -1.81 1.18 7.62
CA SER A 30 -1.70 1.04 6.17
C SER A 30 -2.99 0.54 5.51
N THR A 31 -3.86 -0.14 6.28
CA THR A 31 -5.16 -0.66 5.81
C THR A 31 -6.30 0.34 5.96
N LEU A 32 -6.07 1.46 6.66
CA LEU A 32 -7.11 2.45 6.88
C LEU A 32 -7.43 3.23 5.60
N PRO A 33 -8.73 3.39 5.27
CA PRO A 33 -9.16 4.29 4.22
C PRO A 33 -8.66 5.72 4.45
N LEU A 34 -8.46 6.45 3.36
CA LEU A 34 -8.21 7.89 3.45
C LEU A 34 -9.39 8.60 4.11
N GLY A 35 -9.10 9.68 4.83
CA GLY A 35 -10.10 10.45 5.58
C GLY A 35 -10.33 9.97 7.01
N LEU A 36 -9.86 8.78 7.38
CA LEU A 36 -9.88 8.31 8.77
C LEU A 36 -8.57 8.58 9.50
N TYR A 37 -8.68 8.85 10.81
CA TYR A 37 -7.57 9.09 11.71
C TYR A 37 -7.53 7.99 12.77
N CYS A 38 -6.34 7.46 13.02
CA CYS A 38 -6.12 6.42 14.03
C CYS A 38 -5.46 6.99 15.27
N TYR A 39 -5.99 6.64 16.43
CA TYR A 39 -5.44 6.97 17.74
C TYR A 39 -5.46 5.73 18.64
N ASN A 40 -4.69 5.78 19.72
CA ASN A 40 -4.61 4.70 20.69
C ASN A 40 -5.13 5.21 22.05
N LEU A 41 -5.92 4.38 22.70
CA LEU A 41 -6.32 4.57 24.08
C LEU A 41 -5.26 3.97 24.99
N ARG A 42 -4.84 4.75 25.99
CA ARG A 42 -3.98 4.27 27.05
C ARG A 42 -4.81 4.07 28.31
N GLY A 43 -4.68 2.89 28.90
CA GLY A 43 -5.23 2.53 30.18
C GLY A 43 -4.51 3.16 31.36
N SER A 44 -5.15 3.19 32.51
CA SER A 44 -4.50 3.63 33.74
C SER A 44 -3.41 2.67 34.18
N ASP A 45 -2.44 3.13 34.97
CA ASP A 45 -1.36 2.26 35.44
C ASP A 45 -1.84 1.19 36.46
N ASN A 46 -2.94 1.44 37.16
CA ASN A 46 -3.53 0.51 38.14
C ASN A 46 -4.56 -0.44 37.53
N ASP A 47 -5.17 -0.01 36.42
CA ASP A 47 -6.15 -0.76 35.65
C ASP A 47 -5.92 -0.45 34.16
N PRO A 48 -5.09 -1.27 33.48
CA PRO A 48 -4.78 -1.08 32.06
C PRO A 48 -6.00 -1.23 31.15
N GLY A 49 -7.07 -1.87 31.62
CA GLY A 49 -8.33 -2.01 30.87
C GLY A 49 -9.20 -0.75 30.92
N ARG A 50 -8.91 0.21 31.82
CA ARG A 50 -9.67 1.46 31.95
C ARG A 50 -9.00 2.59 31.16
N PRO A 51 -9.54 3.01 30.00
CA PRO A 51 -8.97 4.10 29.21
C PRO A 51 -8.95 5.42 29.98
N VAL A 52 -7.82 6.14 29.92
CA VAL A 52 -7.66 7.45 30.58
C VAL A 52 -7.20 8.55 29.61
N THR A 53 -6.43 8.20 28.59
CA THR A 53 -5.91 9.14 27.59
C THR A 53 -6.05 8.61 26.18
N LEU A 54 -6.21 9.54 25.24
CA LEU A 54 -6.09 9.33 23.80
C LEU A 54 -4.73 9.86 23.34
N GLU A 55 -3.98 9.04 22.61
CA GLU A 55 -2.60 9.32 22.18
C GLU A 55 -2.41 8.91 20.72
N LEU A 56 -1.38 9.43 20.05
CA LEU A 56 -1.03 8.98 18.70
C LEU A 56 -0.46 7.55 18.71
N HIS A 57 0.35 7.24 19.72
CA HIS A 57 0.97 5.94 19.89
C HIS A 57 1.12 5.62 21.38
N VAL A 58 0.69 4.42 21.77
CA VAL A 58 0.78 3.92 23.15
C VAL A 58 1.65 2.69 23.17
N GLY A 59 2.80 2.76 23.86
CA GLY A 59 3.73 1.63 24.00
C GLY A 59 3.38 0.68 25.14
N VAL A 60 2.82 1.19 26.24
CA VAL A 60 2.50 0.44 27.48
C VAL A 60 1.08 0.77 27.90
N ASN A 61 0.36 -0.22 28.45
CA ASN A 61 -1.05 -0.10 28.86
C ASN A 61 -1.95 0.33 27.70
N HIS A 62 -1.81 -0.32 26.54
CA HIS A 62 -2.75 -0.12 25.43
C HIS A 62 -4.11 -0.71 25.81
N ALA A 63 -5.15 0.12 25.74
CA ALA A 63 -6.52 -0.21 26.12
C ALA A 63 -7.48 -0.22 24.92
N GLY A 64 -6.93 -0.19 23.70
CA GLY A 64 -7.69 -0.19 22.47
C GLY A 64 -7.30 0.92 21.49
N THR A 65 -7.86 0.85 20.29
CA THR A 65 -7.62 1.76 19.18
C THR A 65 -8.93 2.43 18.78
N VAL A 66 -8.84 3.72 18.46
CA VAL A 66 -9.98 4.55 18.06
C VAL A 66 -9.76 5.09 16.65
N LEU A 67 -10.74 4.89 15.77
CA LEU A 67 -10.77 5.47 14.44
C LEU A 67 -11.80 6.60 14.40
N THR A 68 -11.40 7.76 13.89
CA THR A 68 -12.29 8.93 13.80
C THR A 68 -12.32 9.50 12.38
N PRO A 69 -13.47 10.01 11.91
CA PRO A 69 -13.56 10.73 10.63
C PRO A 69 -12.95 12.14 10.70
N GLN A 70 -12.81 12.68 11.91
CA GLN A 70 -12.31 14.03 12.11
C GLN A 70 -11.04 14.00 12.95
N LYS A 71 -10.05 14.79 12.53
CA LYS A 71 -8.78 14.91 13.25
C LYS A 71 -9.02 15.44 14.67
N ILE A 72 -8.58 14.69 15.67
CA ILE A 72 -8.53 15.15 17.05
C ILE A 72 -7.18 15.82 17.27
N LYS A 73 -7.20 17.09 17.68
CA LYS A 73 -5.97 17.80 18.05
C LYS A 73 -5.41 17.22 19.36
N ILE A 74 -4.28 16.55 19.26
CA ILE A 74 -3.47 16.11 20.40
C ILE A 74 -2.57 17.28 20.83
N PRO A 75 -2.55 17.68 22.11
CA PRO A 75 -1.67 18.72 22.62
C PRO A 75 -0.18 18.33 22.53
N GLU A 76 0.72 19.31 22.72
CA GLU A 76 2.17 19.08 22.75
C GLU A 76 2.62 18.13 23.87
N SER A 77 1.81 17.96 24.92
CA SER A 77 2.04 16.95 25.96
C SER A 77 1.96 15.50 25.44
N GLY A 78 1.53 15.28 24.19
CA GLY A 78 1.50 13.98 23.53
C GLY A 78 0.21 13.17 23.75
N TYR A 79 -0.65 13.62 24.66
CA TYR A 79 -1.91 12.93 25.00
C TYR A 79 -3.05 13.90 25.29
N LYS A 80 -4.28 13.43 25.11
CA LYS A 80 -5.51 14.12 25.49
C LYS A 80 -6.28 13.28 26.51
N ARG A 81 -6.63 13.84 27.67
CA ARG A 81 -7.43 13.12 28.68
C ARG A 81 -8.85 12.89 28.18
N LEU A 82 -9.37 11.69 28.44
CA LEU A 82 -10.73 11.30 28.03
C LEU A 82 -11.78 11.99 28.89
N LYS A 83 -11.68 11.85 30.23
CA LYS A 83 -12.77 12.19 31.16
C LYS A 83 -14.05 11.46 30.71
N ASP A 84 -15.12 12.19 30.36
CA ASP A 84 -16.38 11.66 29.84
C ASP A 84 -16.44 11.66 28.30
N GLY A 85 -15.28 11.77 27.65
CA GLY A 85 -15.15 11.89 26.20
C GLY A 85 -15.15 10.56 25.44
N LEU A 86 -15.48 9.45 26.08
CA LEU A 86 -15.60 8.13 25.46
C LEU A 86 -16.91 7.51 25.92
N ASN A 87 -17.79 7.18 24.97
CA ASN A 87 -19.08 6.57 25.23
C ASN A 87 -19.29 5.40 24.25
N PHE A 88 -19.72 4.24 24.74
CA PHE A 88 -20.00 3.07 23.93
C PHE A 88 -21.49 3.02 23.60
N LEU A 89 -21.81 2.70 22.35
CA LEU A 89 -23.20 2.63 21.88
C LEU A 89 -23.76 1.19 21.88
N ASP A 90 -22.97 0.21 22.35
CA ASP A 90 -23.32 -1.22 22.43
C ASP A 90 -23.76 -1.82 21.07
N GLU A 91 -23.23 -1.29 19.97
CA GLU A 91 -23.47 -1.75 18.61
C GLU A 91 -22.14 -2.12 17.93
N GLU A 92 -22.13 -3.24 17.20
CA GLU A 92 -21.01 -3.58 16.31
C GLU A 92 -21.29 -3.06 14.90
N ILE A 93 -20.27 -2.50 14.25
CA ILE A 93 -20.36 -1.94 12.92
C ILE A 93 -19.05 -2.20 12.14
N SER A 94 -19.17 -2.52 10.86
CA SER A 94 -18.00 -2.62 9.99
C SER A 94 -17.50 -1.24 9.58
N LEU A 95 -16.22 -1.16 9.23
CA LEU A 95 -15.62 0.08 8.72
C LEU A 95 -16.37 0.63 7.49
N GLU A 96 -16.76 -0.25 6.58
CA GLU A 96 -17.50 0.10 5.36
C GLU A 96 -18.89 0.67 5.70
N GLN A 97 -19.62 0.04 6.62
CA GLN A 97 -20.94 0.50 7.02
C GLN A 97 -20.87 1.86 7.73
N PHE A 98 -19.90 2.03 8.63
CA PHE A 98 -19.64 3.30 9.30
C PHE A 98 -19.32 4.41 8.29
N CYS A 99 -18.43 4.14 7.33
CA CYS A 99 -18.12 5.09 6.28
C CYS A 99 -19.35 5.48 5.46
N ARG A 100 -20.19 4.52 5.08
CA ARG A 100 -21.44 4.77 4.35
C ARG A 100 -22.42 5.63 5.15
N GLU A 101 -22.62 5.32 6.42
CA GLU A 101 -23.57 6.02 7.29
C GLU A 101 -23.19 7.49 7.50
N TYR A 102 -21.89 7.75 7.72
CA TYR A 102 -21.37 9.08 7.96
C TYR A 102 -20.85 9.79 6.71
N GLN A 103 -21.12 9.24 5.51
CA GLN A 103 -20.71 9.80 4.22
C GLN A 103 -19.20 10.09 4.14
N ILE A 104 -18.41 9.21 4.73
CA ILE A 104 -16.95 9.25 4.69
C ILE A 104 -16.52 8.57 3.38
N ASP A 105 -15.71 9.26 2.58
CA ASP A 105 -15.20 8.75 1.31
C ASP A 105 -14.34 7.50 1.56
N PHE A 106 -14.90 6.32 1.28
CA PHE A 106 -14.26 5.04 1.49
C PHE A 106 -13.29 4.76 0.34
N LYS A 107 -12.03 5.16 0.52
CA LYS A 107 -10.94 4.84 -0.43
C LYS A 107 -9.87 4.04 0.29
N PRO A 108 -9.83 2.71 0.11
CA PRO A 108 -8.76 1.88 0.65
C PRO A 108 -7.40 2.43 0.26
N ARG A 109 -6.46 2.45 1.21
CA ARG A 109 -5.10 2.86 0.90
C ARG A 109 -4.46 1.83 -0.02
N LEU A 110 -3.88 2.32 -1.10
CA LEU A 110 -3.15 1.50 -2.04
C LEU A 110 -1.86 0.97 -1.39
N ALA A 111 -1.66 -0.34 -1.49
CA ALA A 111 -0.43 -0.97 -1.06
C ALA A 111 0.67 -0.68 -2.10
N ILE A 112 1.72 0.03 -1.70
CA ILE A 112 2.88 0.34 -2.55
C ILE A 112 3.98 -0.66 -2.21
N GLN A 113 4.18 -1.65 -3.07
CA GLN A 113 5.16 -2.72 -2.85
C GLN A 113 6.45 -2.45 -3.62
N PRO A 114 7.64 -2.54 -3.00
CA PRO A 114 8.89 -2.38 -3.73
C PRO A 114 9.09 -3.53 -4.71
N ALA A 115 9.44 -3.20 -5.96
CA ALA A 115 9.77 -4.21 -6.95
C ALA A 115 11.19 -4.76 -6.75
N SER A 116 11.37 -6.00 -7.16
CA SER A 116 12.68 -6.62 -7.29
C SER A 116 13.36 -6.21 -8.59
N ASN A 117 14.69 -6.31 -8.63
CA ASN A 117 15.46 -6.08 -9.86
C ASN A 117 15.05 -6.98 -11.04
N ARG A 118 14.45 -8.16 -10.79
CA ARG A 118 13.96 -9.05 -11.86
C ARG A 118 12.75 -8.47 -12.59
N GLU A 119 11.99 -7.61 -11.91
CA GLU A 119 10.82 -6.93 -12.44
C GLU A 119 11.19 -5.61 -13.12
N ALA A 120 12.46 -5.19 -13.11
CA ALA A 120 12.89 -3.89 -13.63
C ALA A 120 12.37 -3.59 -15.05
N GLY A 121 12.25 -4.60 -15.92
CA GLY A 121 11.75 -4.44 -17.29
C GLY A 121 10.34 -3.85 -17.37
N ILE A 122 9.46 -4.15 -16.41
CA ILE A 122 8.03 -3.74 -16.46
C ILE A 122 7.85 -2.23 -16.30
N PHE A 123 8.88 -1.54 -15.78
CA PHE A 123 8.91 -0.09 -15.57
C PHE A 123 9.29 0.70 -16.83
N TYR A 124 9.55 0.03 -17.95
CA TYR A 124 9.97 0.64 -19.21
C TYR A 124 9.00 0.26 -20.35
N ALA A 125 8.99 1.10 -21.38
CA ALA A 125 8.34 0.80 -22.65
C ALA A 125 8.92 -0.49 -23.25
N GLN A 126 8.06 -1.41 -23.69
CA GLN A 126 8.42 -2.65 -24.37
C GLN A 126 8.02 -2.52 -25.84
N ASP A 127 8.31 -3.55 -26.64
CA ASP A 127 7.79 -3.61 -27.99
C ASP A 127 6.25 -3.78 -27.99
N PRO A 128 5.57 -3.39 -29.09
CA PRO A 128 4.11 -3.40 -29.15
C PRO A 128 3.44 -4.76 -28.89
N ASP A 129 4.08 -5.86 -29.24
CA ASP A 129 3.51 -7.21 -29.05
C ASP A 129 3.62 -7.62 -27.58
N THR A 130 4.77 -7.37 -26.95
CA THR A 130 4.93 -7.53 -25.51
C THR A 130 3.96 -6.63 -24.74
N ASP A 131 3.75 -5.40 -25.16
CA ASP A 131 2.79 -4.47 -24.53
C ASP A 131 1.35 -4.96 -24.62
N ARG A 132 0.94 -5.46 -25.78
CA ARG A 132 -0.37 -6.09 -25.95
C ARG A 132 -0.51 -7.30 -25.04
N MET A 133 0.54 -8.11 -24.93
CA MET A 133 0.55 -9.31 -24.09
C MET A 133 0.44 -8.96 -22.60
N MET A 134 1.14 -7.92 -22.15
CA MET A 134 1.10 -7.41 -20.78
C MET A 134 -0.15 -6.57 -20.47
N GLY A 135 -1.03 -6.33 -21.45
CA GLY A 135 -2.21 -5.49 -21.26
C GLY A 135 -1.87 -4.03 -20.96
N ALA A 136 -0.79 -3.51 -21.55
CA ALA A 136 -0.38 -2.12 -21.34
C ALA A 136 -1.46 -1.16 -21.83
N ILE A 137 -1.85 -0.20 -21.00
CA ILE A 137 -2.82 0.84 -21.34
C ILE A 137 -2.08 2.10 -21.79
N GLY A 138 -1.13 2.53 -20.97
CA GLY A 138 -0.36 3.75 -21.16
C GLY A 138 0.49 4.05 -19.94
N HIS A 139 1.00 5.27 -19.87
CA HIS A 139 1.71 5.73 -18.69
C HIS A 139 1.54 7.22 -18.44
N VAL A 140 1.61 7.60 -17.17
CA VAL A 140 1.71 8.99 -16.74
C VAL A 140 3.18 9.32 -16.53
N ARG A 141 3.67 10.36 -17.17
CA ARG A 141 4.99 10.94 -16.93
C ARG A 141 4.85 12.13 -16.00
N ILE A 142 5.69 12.23 -14.97
CA ILE A 142 5.55 13.18 -13.86
C ILE A 142 6.85 13.94 -13.62
N ASP A 143 6.73 15.24 -13.35
CA ASP A 143 7.84 16.12 -12.99
C ASP A 143 7.46 17.07 -11.85
N PHE A 144 8.37 17.26 -10.88
CA PHE A 144 8.14 18.17 -9.75
C PHE A 144 8.63 19.60 -9.98
N GLY A 145 9.01 19.94 -11.21
CA GLY A 145 9.50 21.25 -11.59
C GLY A 145 10.83 21.63 -10.94
N GLN A 146 11.27 22.87 -11.16
CA GLN A 146 12.56 23.35 -10.66
C GLN A 146 12.58 23.51 -9.14
N SER A 147 11.43 23.81 -8.51
CA SER A 147 11.37 23.97 -7.05
C SER A 147 11.25 22.63 -6.32
N GLY A 148 10.94 21.56 -7.05
CA GLY A 148 10.69 20.23 -6.52
C GLY A 148 9.35 20.12 -5.80
N LYS A 149 8.45 21.11 -5.94
CA LYS A 149 7.13 21.17 -5.27
C LYS A 149 5.97 21.24 -6.24
N GLU A 150 6.24 21.41 -7.54
CA GLU A 150 5.19 21.38 -8.55
C GLU A 150 4.71 19.93 -8.79
N PHE A 151 3.65 19.72 -9.56
CA PHE A 151 3.23 18.38 -10.01
C PHE A 151 2.78 18.48 -11.46
N TRP A 152 3.74 18.47 -12.38
CA TRP A 152 3.49 18.43 -13.81
C TRP A 152 3.31 16.99 -14.27
N HIS A 153 2.30 16.72 -15.09
CA HIS A 153 2.11 15.38 -15.62
C HIS A 153 1.62 15.38 -17.07
N THR A 154 1.89 14.28 -17.78
CA THR A 154 1.43 14.05 -19.16
C THR A 154 1.05 12.59 -19.33
N TRP A 155 -0.11 12.33 -19.94
CA TRP A 155 -0.53 10.99 -20.32
C TRP A 155 0.07 10.59 -21.67
N HIS A 156 0.57 9.36 -21.76
CA HIS A 156 1.11 8.76 -22.98
C HIS A 156 0.44 7.40 -23.25
N PRO A 157 -0.35 7.26 -24.32
CA PRO A 157 -0.95 5.98 -24.69
C PRO A 157 0.13 4.99 -25.15
N ARG A 158 -0.09 3.69 -24.92
CA ARG A 158 0.90 2.64 -25.24
C ARG A 158 0.29 1.39 -25.86
N GLY A 159 -0.89 0.95 -25.40
CA GLY A 159 -1.57 -0.22 -25.97
C GLY A 159 -2.90 0.12 -26.63
N ASP A 160 -3.83 -0.84 -26.59
CA ASP A 160 -5.14 -0.71 -27.21
C ASP A 160 -5.93 0.44 -26.57
N GLU A 161 -6.40 1.37 -27.40
CA GLU A 161 -7.12 2.56 -26.96
C GLU A 161 -8.43 2.22 -26.22
N SER A 162 -9.03 1.07 -26.53
CA SER A 162 -10.24 0.58 -25.84
C SER A 162 -10.00 0.30 -24.35
N LEU A 163 -8.76 0.01 -23.94
CA LEU A 163 -8.40 -0.18 -22.53
C LEU A 163 -8.35 1.14 -21.75
N ASN A 164 -8.20 2.28 -22.43
CA ASN A 164 -8.23 3.62 -21.83
C ASN A 164 -9.67 4.09 -21.58
N SER A 165 -10.45 3.24 -20.90
CA SER A 165 -11.86 3.40 -20.63
C SER A 165 -12.16 4.49 -19.61
N ALA A 166 -13.43 4.90 -19.49
CA ALA A 166 -13.86 5.85 -18.46
C ALA A 166 -13.62 5.32 -17.04
N ALA A 167 -13.92 4.04 -16.79
CA ALA A 167 -13.70 3.39 -15.51
C ALA A 167 -12.21 3.38 -15.13
N PHE A 168 -11.32 3.05 -16.07
CA PHE A 168 -9.88 3.12 -15.86
C PHE A 168 -9.41 4.54 -15.51
N LYS A 169 -9.90 5.56 -16.23
CA LYS A 169 -9.52 6.96 -15.97
C LYS A 169 -9.95 7.44 -14.59
N GLU A 170 -11.13 7.02 -14.14
CA GLU A 170 -11.62 7.32 -12.80
C GLU A 170 -10.73 6.67 -11.73
N GLU A 171 -10.41 5.38 -11.88
CA GLU A 171 -9.52 4.69 -10.93
C GLU A 171 -8.09 5.26 -10.97
N LEU A 172 -7.54 5.54 -12.15
CA LEU A 172 -6.22 6.16 -12.30
C LEU A 172 -6.16 7.51 -11.58
N THR A 173 -7.23 8.31 -11.64
CA THR A 173 -7.30 9.59 -10.91
C THR A 173 -7.20 9.34 -9.42
N GLN A 174 -7.96 8.38 -8.88
CA GLN A 174 -7.89 8.02 -7.47
C GLN A 174 -6.50 7.54 -7.08
N VAL A 175 -5.87 6.66 -7.88
CA VAL A 175 -4.52 6.15 -7.64
C VAL A 175 -3.49 7.26 -7.59
N VAL A 176 -3.52 8.18 -8.56
CA VAL A 176 -2.61 9.33 -8.58
C VAL A 176 -2.83 10.23 -7.36
N ASP A 177 -4.08 10.51 -6.98
CA ASP A 177 -4.37 11.33 -5.81
C ASP A 177 -3.82 10.71 -4.51
N GLN A 178 -3.97 9.39 -4.30
CA GLN A 178 -3.38 8.72 -3.14
C GLN A 178 -1.85 8.75 -3.14
N LEU A 179 -1.24 8.59 -4.32
CA LEU A 179 0.22 8.69 -4.45
C LEU A 179 0.70 10.11 -4.14
N ARG A 180 -0.08 11.15 -4.48
CA ARG A 180 0.22 12.55 -4.17
C ARG A 180 0.14 12.90 -2.68
N ASP A 181 -0.53 12.09 -1.88
CA ASP A 181 -0.50 12.19 -0.42
C ASP A 181 0.74 11.50 0.20
N SER A 182 1.55 10.80 -0.61
CA SER A 182 2.68 9.98 -0.17
C SER A 182 3.94 10.22 -1.03
N VAL A 183 4.36 9.21 -1.82
CA VAL A 183 5.60 9.20 -2.61
C VAL A 183 5.62 10.26 -3.72
N LEU A 184 4.46 10.68 -4.22
CA LEU A 184 4.32 11.69 -5.27
C LEU A 184 3.92 13.09 -4.74
N LYS A 185 4.07 13.34 -3.44
CA LYS A 185 3.72 14.64 -2.85
C LYS A 185 4.59 15.79 -3.37
N ASP A 186 5.89 15.58 -3.34
CA ASP A 186 6.92 16.50 -3.81
C ASP A 186 8.24 15.71 -3.98
N LEU A 187 9.27 16.33 -4.59
CA LEU A 187 10.54 15.66 -4.85
C LEU A 187 11.23 15.19 -3.56
N ARG A 188 11.08 15.94 -2.47
CA ARG A 188 11.69 15.61 -1.18
C ARG A 188 10.99 14.42 -0.53
N ALA A 189 9.67 14.35 -0.62
CA ALA A 189 8.89 13.21 -0.18
C ALA A 189 9.24 11.95 -0.99
N MET A 190 9.38 12.09 -2.31
CA MET A 190 9.83 11.00 -3.18
C MET A 190 11.22 10.49 -2.77
N ASP A 191 12.21 11.38 -2.63
CA ASP A 191 13.58 11.02 -2.27
C ASP A 191 13.63 10.24 -0.94
N ARG A 192 12.94 10.75 0.08
CA ARG A 192 12.82 10.08 1.37
C ARG A 192 12.14 8.72 1.25
N PHE A 193 11.01 8.65 0.56
CA PHE A 193 10.26 7.41 0.38
C PHE A 193 11.13 6.35 -0.30
N CYS A 194 11.84 6.74 -1.35
CA CYS A 194 12.75 5.87 -2.10
C CYS A 194 13.87 5.30 -1.23
N TYR A 195 14.43 6.14 -0.35
CA TYR A 195 15.45 5.72 0.59
C TYR A 195 14.92 4.71 1.63
N GLU A 196 13.70 4.92 2.13
CA GLU A 196 13.12 4.16 3.24
C GLU A 196 12.43 2.85 2.83
N HIS A 197 11.92 2.75 1.58
CA HIS A 197 11.02 1.66 1.17
C HIS A 197 11.65 0.66 0.19
N GLY A 198 12.95 0.78 -0.12
CA GLY A 198 13.63 -0.13 -1.04
C GLY A 198 13.18 0.04 -2.50
N GLY A 199 13.23 -1.04 -3.29
CA GLY A 199 12.81 -1.02 -4.70
C GLY A 199 13.85 -0.48 -5.68
N LYS A 200 15.13 -0.41 -5.28
CA LYS A 200 16.22 0.03 -6.18
C LYS A 200 16.26 -0.82 -7.45
N ILE A 201 16.31 -0.14 -8.59
CA ILE A 201 16.53 -0.73 -9.92
C ILE A 201 17.98 -0.50 -10.32
N ASP A 202 18.73 -1.58 -10.53
CA ASP A 202 20.13 -1.54 -10.93
C ASP A 202 20.29 -1.30 -12.44
N GLY A 203 21.46 -0.78 -12.85
CA GLY A 203 21.88 -0.74 -14.26
C GLY A 203 21.51 0.52 -15.05
N GLY A 204 21.00 1.56 -14.41
CA GLY A 204 20.76 2.88 -15.04
C GLY A 204 21.93 3.86 -14.85
N TRP A 205 22.02 4.88 -15.73
CA TRP A 205 22.93 6.03 -15.51
C TRP A 205 22.56 6.84 -14.25
N ARG A 206 21.31 6.71 -13.80
CA ARG A 206 20.81 7.24 -12.53
C ARG A 206 20.13 6.15 -11.73
N GLN A 207 20.16 6.31 -10.41
CA GLN A 207 19.43 5.44 -9.51
C GLN A 207 17.93 5.62 -9.72
N ASN A 208 17.27 4.54 -10.15
CA ASN A 208 15.82 4.45 -10.22
C ASN A 208 15.30 3.56 -9.09
N TYR A 209 14.03 3.76 -8.74
CA TYR A 209 13.30 2.96 -7.77
C TYR A 209 11.97 2.52 -8.41
N GLY A 210 11.57 1.28 -8.21
CA GLY A 210 10.35 0.69 -8.76
C GLY A 210 9.40 0.25 -7.67
N TYR A 211 8.13 0.59 -7.83
CA TYR A 211 7.03 0.17 -6.96
C TYR A 211 5.86 -0.38 -7.77
N ILE A 212 5.26 -1.45 -7.28
CA ILE A 212 4.06 -2.06 -7.84
C ILE A 212 2.88 -1.75 -6.93
N ILE A 213 1.80 -1.28 -7.55
CA ILE A 213 0.50 -1.10 -6.93
C ILE A 213 -0.49 -1.95 -7.72
N GLU A 214 -1.29 -2.76 -7.04
CA GLU A 214 -2.34 -3.54 -7.67
C GLU A 214 -3.69 -3.23 -7.06
N THR A 215 -4.69 -3.13 -7.92
CA THR A 215 -6.11 -3.12 -7.57
C THR A 215 -6.74 -4.42 -8.08
N GLU A 216 -8.05 -4.53 -7.99
CA GLU A 216 -8.77 -5.70 -8.52
C GLU A 216 -8.51 -5.91 -10.02
N ASN A 217 -8.49 -4.81 -10.78
CA ASN A 217 -8.50 -4.83 -12.23
C ASN A 217 -7.21 -4.32 -12.87
N TYR A 218 -6.40 -3.55 -12.14
CA TYR A 218 -5.27 -2.85 -12.73
C TYR A 218 -3.99 -3.03 -11.93
N ARG A 219 -2.86 -2.94 -12.64
CA ARG A 219 -1.51 -2.88 -12.08
C ARG A 219 -0.86 -1.57 -12.49
N TYR A 220 -0.29 -0.88 -11.53
CA TYR A 220 0.44 0.36 -11.72
C TYR A 220 1.90 0.16 -11.29
N CYS A 221 2.81 0.36 -12.23
CA CYS A 221 4.25 0.25 -12.02
C CYS A 221 4.83 1.66 -11.96
N LEU A 222 5.07 2.16 -10.74
CA LEU A 222 5.66 3.45 -10.48
C LEU A 222 7.19 3.37 -10.50
N ARG A 223 7.83 4.02 -11.46
CA ARG A 223 9.27 4.27 -11.46
C ARG A 223 9.56 5.67 -10.95
N CYS A 224 10.40 5.79 -9.93
CA CYS A 224 10.88 7.04 -9.37
C CYS A 224 12.37 7.24 -9.69
N SER A 225 12.74 8.47 -10.05
CA SER A 225 14.12 8.92 -10.29
C SER A 225 14.34 10.25 -9.56
N PRO A 226 14.67 10.23 -8.24
CA PRO A 226 14.69 11.42 -7.38
C PRO A 226 15.84 12.43 -7.64
N GLY A 227 16.39 12.49 -8.86
CA GLY A 227 17.49 13.40 -9.23
C GLY A 227 17.11 14.45 -10.27
N GLN A 228 17.82 15.58 -10.29
CA GLN A 228 17.57 16.69 -11.23
C GLN A 228 18.00 16.38 -12.67
N GLY A 229 17.18 16.69 -13.68
CA GLY A 229 17.58 16.71 -15.10
C GLY A 229 16.96 15.60 -15.98
N ASP A 230 15.98 14.86 -15.46
CA ASP A 230 15.05 14.01 -16.21
C ASP A 230 13.69 14.08 -15.48
N TYR A 231 12.65 13.50 -16.05
CA TYR A 231 11.37 13.34 -15.38
C TYR A 231 11.52 12.52 -14.11
N HIS A 232 10.89 13.00 -13.04
CA HIS A 232 11.05 12.44 -11.71
C HIS A 232 10.28 11.13 -11.53
N ALA A 233 9.19 10.90 -12.26
CA ALA A 233 8.46 9.63 -12.19
C ALA A 233 7.72 9.22 -13.47
N TYR A 234 7.49 7.91 -13.59
CA TYR A 234 6.69 7.28 -14.63
C TYR A 234 5.75 6.26 -13.98
N LEU A 235 4.45 6.37 -14.21
CA LEU A 235 3.45 5.42 -13.72
C LEU A 235 2.88 4.63 -14.91
N SER A 236 3.44 3.44 -15.16
CA SER A 236 2.96 2.56 -16.23
C SER A 236 1.72 1.79 -15.77
N CYS A 237 0.67 1.76 -16.59
CA CYS A 237 -0.63 1.22 -16.25
C CYS A 237 -0.94 0.00 -17.12
N PHE A 238 -1.40 -1.08 -16.48
CA PHE A 238 -1.71 -2.35 -17.14
C PHE A 238 -3.08 -2.89 -16.68
N ASP A 239 -3.79 -3.52 -17.60
CA ASP A 239 -5.04 -4.24 -17.33
C ASP A 239 -4.75 -5.69 -16.92
N LEU A 240 -5.10 -6.06 -15.68
CA LEU A 240 -4.88 -7.40 -15.15
C LEU A 240 -5.79 -8.44 -15.78
N ASN A 241 -6.99 -8.07 -16.26
CA ASN A 241 -7.88 -9.00 -16.93
C ASN A 241 -7.30 -9.43 -18.27
N VAL A 242 -6.71 -8.51 -19.03
CA VAL A 242 -5.97 -8.83 -20.26
C VAL A 242 -4.80 -9.76 -19.97
N GLN A 243 -4.01 -9.48 -18.92
CA GLN A 243 -2.91 -10.36 -18.51
C GLN A 243 -3.39 -11.78 -18.16
N ARG A 244 -4.46 -11.90 -17.37
CA ARG A 244 -5.08 -13.19 -16.99
C ARG A 244 -5.52 -13.98 -18.23
N VAL A 245 -6.19 -13.32 -19.19
CA VAL A 245 -6.64 -13.95 -20.44
C VAL A 245 -5.45 -14.40 -21.29
N ASN A 246 -4.41 -13.58 -21.42
CA ASN A 246 -3.23 -13.91 -22.22
C ASN A 246 -2.42 -15.05 -21.60
N LEU A 247 -2.25 -15.06 -20.27
CA LEU A 247 -1.65 -16.17 -19.52
C LEU A 247 -2.40 -17.49 -19.72
N ALA A 248 -3.73 -17.46 -19.70
CA ALA A 248 -4.55 -18.64 -19.94
C ALA A 248 -4.37 -19.19 -21.37
N LYS A 249 -4.25 -18.30 -22.37
CA LYS A 249 -3.98 -18.69 -23.76
C LYS A 249 -2.58 -19.30 -23.91
N GLU A 250 -1.56 -18.67 -23.34
CA GLU A 250 -0.18 -19.18 -23.41
C GLU A 250 -0.05 -20.55 -22.74
N SER A 251 -0.64 -20.73 -21.56
CA SER A 251 -0.60 -22.02 -20.85
C SER A 251 -1.32 -23.14 -21.61
N THR A 252 -2.42 -22.81 -22.30
CA THR A 252 -3.12 -23.75 -23.19
C THR A 252 -2.22 -24.17 -24.36
N ILE A 253 -1.60 -23.21 -25.04
CA ILE A 253 -0.70 -23.47 -26.19
C ILE A 253 0.57 -24.22 -25.75
N ALA A 254 1.15 -23.89 -24.60
CA ALA A 254 2.33 -24.55 -24.05
C ALA A 254 2.02 -25.99 -23.58
N GLY A 255 0.80 -26.27 -23.13
CA GLY A 255 0.33 -27.62 -22.83
C GLY A 255 0.18 -28.49 -24.09
N GLU A 256 -0.14 -27.89 -25.23
CA GLU A 256 -0.24 -28.56 -26.53
C GLU A 256 1.12 -28.76 -27.22
N LEU A 257 2.11 -27.91 -26.92
CA LEU A 257 3.46 -27.94 -27.48
C LEU A 257 4.50 -28.32 -26.41
N SER A 258 4.61 -29.61 -26.10
CA SER A 258 5.69 -30.14 -25.25
C SER A 258 7.06 -29.86 -25.88
N GLY A 259 7.84 -28.95 -25.28
CA GLY A 259 9.29 -28.93 -25.42
C GLY A 259 9.94 -27.55 -25.46
N ASN A 260 10.58 -27.18 -24.35
CA ASN A 260 11.69 -26.22 -24.24
C ASN A 260 11.53 -24.84 -24.92
N LYS A 261 11.35 -23.77 -24.12
CA LYS A 261 12.18 -22.54 -24.14
C LYS A 261 11.64 -21.43 -23.22
N LYS A 262 12.60 -20.70 -22.65
CA LYS A 262 12.59 -19.33 -22.07
C LYS A 262 11.39 -18.97 -21.17
N LYS A 263 11.68 -18.61 -19.90
CA LYS A 263 10.72 -17.91 -19.02
C LYS A 263 10.11 -16.74 -19.80
N GLY A 264 8.83 -16.83 -20.17
CA GLY A 264 8.12 -15.79 -20.89
C GLY A 264 8.05 -14.51 -20.07
N VAL A 265 7.87 -13.37 -20.73
CA VAL A 265 7.73 -12.05 -20.09
C VAL A 265 6.58 -12.06 -19.06
N LEU A 266 5.53 -12.84 -19.33
CA LEU A 266 4.42 -13.03 -18.40
C LEU A 266 4.79 -13.79 -17.11
N ASN A 267 5.76 -14.72 -17.15
CA ASN A 267 6.26 -15.37 -15.93
C ASN A 267 7.08 -14.41 -15.05
N GLN A 268 7.71 -13.39 -15.64
CA GLN A 268 8.39 -12.34 -14.85
C GLN A 268 7.38 -11.43 -14.11
N LEU A 269 6.13 -11.35 -14.61
CA LEU A 269 5.03 -10.58 -14.01
C LEU A 269 4.25 -11.35 -12.93
N SER A 270 4.32 -12.69 -12.93
CA SER A 270 3.63 -13.57 -11.96
C SER A 270 4.45 -13.91 -10.71
N ASP A 271 5.78 -13.78 -10.78
CA ASP A 271 6.71 -14.05 -9.67
C ASP A 271 6.43 -13.17 -8.41
N HIS A 272 5.58 -12.13 -8.52
CA HIS A 272 5.15 -11.24 -7.44
C HIS A 272 4.34 -11.96 -6.34
N ARG A 273 3.54 -12.99 -6.67
CA ARG A 273 2.67 -13.66 -5.68
C ARG A 273 3.37 -14.79 -4.91
N GLU A 274 4.31 -15.49 -5.55
CA GLU A 274 4.96 -16.67 -4.95
C GLU A 274 6.09 -16.29 -3.98
N GLN A 275 6.78 -15.17 -4.20
CA GLN A 275 7.87 -14.72 -3.32
C GLN A 275 7.41 -14.18 -1.96
N ILE A 276 6.12 -13.84 -1.82
CA ILE A 276 5.53 -13.38 -0.54
C ILE A 276 5.21 -14.58 0.36
N GLN A 277 4.75 -15.71 -0.22
CA GLN A 277 4.45 -16.92 0.58
C GLN A 277 5.71 -17.64 1.11
N GLU A 278 6.87 -17.52 0.45
CA GLU A 278 8.11 -18.11 0.95
C GLU A 278 8.75 -17.36 2.13
N LYS A 279 8.47 -16.05 2.28
CA LYS A 279 9.04 -15.25 3.39
C LYS A 279 8.29 -15.38 4.72
N ASP A 280 7.03 -15.81 4.68
CA ASP A 280 6.21 -16.05 5.88
C ASP A 280 6.36 -17.45 6.50
N VAL A 281 7.09 -18.36 5.85
CA VAL A 281 7.48 -19.64 6.46
C VAL A 281 8.86 -19.50 7.10
N VAL A 282 8.91 -18.83 8.25
CA VAL A 282 10.07 -18.90 9.15
C VAL A 282 10.27 -20.37 9.54
N LYS A 283 11.27 -21.02 8.94
CA LYS A 283 11.77 -22.33 9.41
C LYS A 283 12.20 -22.17 10.88
N PRO A 284 11.74 -23.05 11.80
CA PRO A 284 12.15 -22.96 13.20
C PRO A 284 13.67 -23.15 13.29
N LYS A 285 14.35 -22.20 13.95
CA LYS A 285 15.77 -22.33 14.31
C LYS A 285 15.95 -23.61 15.12
N ALA A 286 16.71 -24.56 14.59
CA ALA A 286 17.18 -25.72 15.33
C ALA A 286 17.98 -25.24 16.55
N LYS A 287 17.50 -25.56 17.76
CA LYS A 287 18.27 -25.43 18.99
C LYS A 287 19.48 -26.36 18.86
N GLN A 288 20.69 -25.80 18.71
CA GLN A 288 21.91 -26.54 19.00
C GLN A 288 21.95 -26.79 20.50
N ALA A 289 21.88 -28.07 20.86
CA ALA A 289 22.05 -28.57 22.21
C ALA A 289 23.44 -28.19 22.74
N GLY A 290 23.47 -27.81 24.03
CA GLY A 290 24.69 -27.46 24.73
C GLY A 290 25.72 -28.58 24.69
N LYS A 291 26.96 -28.22 24.37
CA LYS A 291 28.12 -29.01 24.72
C LYS A 291 28.37 -28.83 26.21
N THR A 292 28.11 -29.86 26.99
CA THR A 292 28.74 -30.06 28.30
C THR A 292 30.20 -30.40 28.06
N ASP A 293 31.10 -29.54 28.51
CA ASP A 293 32.53 -29.83 28.63
C ASP A 293 32.79 -30.37 30.05
N PRO A 294 33.34 -31.59 30.22
CA PRO A 294 33.68 -32.12 31.52
C PRO A 294 35.19 -31.98 31.75
N SER A 295 35.65 -30.79 32.15
CA SER A 295 36.89 -30.64 32.94
C SER A 295 37.15 -29.18 33.33
N LEU A 296 37.41 -28.99 34.63
CA LEU A 296 37.90 -27.80 35.36
C LEU A 296 36.85 -26.76 35.77
#